data_AF-A0A1Z3HHZ8-F1
#
_entry.id   AF-A0A1Z3HHZ8-F1
#
_cell.length_a   1.000
_cell.length_b   1.000
_cell.length_c   1.000
_cell.angle_alpha   90.00
_cell.angle_beta   90.00
_cell.angle_gamma   90.00
#
_symmetry.space_group_name_H-M   'P 1'
#
loop_
_entity.id
_entity.type
_entity.pdbx_description
1 polymer ?
#
loop_
_entity_poly.entity_id
_entity_poly.type
_entity_poly.pdbx_seq_one_letter_code
_entity_poly.pdbx_strand_id
1 'polypeptide(L)'
;MDKTVLITGAPSGIGQATAGIFQQRGWRVAAAMQMESEGSSPEITAEAIYRAATDGSWWLRYTAGGNAGLLLGLRKVLPDPIFFTMIRRLMA
;
A
#
# COMPACT_ATOMS: atom_id res chain seq x y z
N MET A 1 -27.54 13.18 -15.64
CA MET A 1 -26.69 12.28 -14.83
C MET A 1 -25.51 13.08 -14.33
N ASP A 2 -25.37 13.24 -13.03
CA ASP A 2 -24.19 13.90 -12.45
C ASP A 2 -22.98 12.97 -12.59
N LYS A 3 -21.95 13.44 -13.29
CA LYS A 3 -20.76 12.63 -13.58
C LYS A 3 -19.93 12.51 -12.30
N THR A 4 -19.58 11.27 -11.93
CA THR A 4 -18.85 10.96 -10.69
C THR A 4 -17.56 10.19 -11.00
N VAL A 5 -16.46 10.52 -10.31
CA VAL A 5 -15.15 9.85 -10.43
C VAL A 5 -14.60 9.48 -9.05
N LEU A 6 -13.98 8.30 -8.94
CA LEU A 6 -13.21 7.86 -7.76
C LEU A 6 -11.73 8.02 -8.03
N ILE A 7 -11.01 8.72 -7.15
CA ILE A 7 -9.56 8.95 -7.26
C ILE A 7 -8.89 8.43 -5.99
N THR A 8 -8.02 7.43 -6.12
CA THR A 8 -7.18 6.90 -5.04
C THR A 8 -5.87 7.68 -4.96
N GLY A 9 -5.29 7.84 -3.76
CA GLY A 9 -4.05 8.61 -3.59
C GLY A 9 -4.24 10.13 -3.84
N ALA A 10 -5.48 10.60 -3.73
CA ALA A 10 -5.85 12.01 -3.89
C ALA A 10 -5.31 13.02 -2.85
N PRO A 11 -4.84 12.65 -1.64
CA PRO A 11 -4.39 13.65 -0.66
C PRO A 11 -3.20 14.50 -1.10
N SER A 12 -2.34 14.00 -2.01
CA SER A 12 -1.13 14.70 -2.43
C SER A 12 -0.72 14.39 -3.88
N GLY A 13 0.24 15.16 -4.40
CA GLY A 13 0.90 14.91 -5.69
C GLY A 13 -0.07 14.86 -6.88
N ILE A 14 0.13 13.86 -7.75
CA ILE A 14 -0.63 13.70 -9.00
C ILE A 14 -2.12 13.47 -8.73
N GLY A 15 -2.46 12.73 -7.66
CA GLY A 15 -3.85 12.45 -7.29
C GLY A 15 -4.60 13.71 -6.91
N GLN A 16 -3.96 14.61 -6.15
CA GLN A 16 -4.53 15.90 -5.76
C GLN A 16 -4.78 16.81 -6.97
N ALA A 17 -3.79 16.93 -7.87
CA ALA A 17 -3.93 17.73 -9.08
C ALA A 17 -5.06 17.19 -9.99
N THR A 18 -5.16 15.87 -10.12
CA THR A 18 -6.23 15.21 -10.89
C THR A 18 -7.60 15.48 -10.28
N ALA A 19 -7.75 15.34 -8.97
CA ALA A 19 -9.00 15.64 -8.26
C ALA A 19 -9.46 17.09 -8.49
N GLY A 20 -8.52 18.05 -8.43
CA GLY A 20 -8.81 19.46 -8.69
C GLY A 20 -9.36 19.71 -10.11
N ILE A 21 -8.79 19.08 -11.14
CA ILE A 21 -9.26 19.23 -12.53
C ILE A 21 -10.68 18.70 -12.71
N PHE A 22 -10.98 17.53 -12.14
CA PHE A 22 -12.32 16.95 -12.23
C PHE A 22 -13.37 17.80 -11.49
N GLN A 23 -13.00 18.33 -10.33
CA GLN A 23 -13.86 19.22 -9.57
C GLN A 23 -14.13 20.54 -10.32
N GLN A 24 -13.10 21.16 -10.92
CA GLN A 24 -13.24 22.36 -11.77
C GLN A 24 -14.16 22.14 -12.99
N ARG A 25 -14.23 20.90 -13.49
CA ARG A 25 -15.10 20.51 -14.60
C ARG A 25 -16.50 20.08 -14.17
N GLY A 26 -16.86 20.29 -12.91
CA GLY A 26 -18.20 20.02 -12.37
C GLY A 26 -18.49 18.54 -12.12
N TRP A 27 -17.47 17.69 -12.00
CA TRP A 27 -17.66 16.30 -11.61
C TRP A 27 -17.72 16.16 -10.09
N ARG A 28 -18.52 15.20 -9.62
CA ARG A 28 -18.46 14.73 -8.24
C ARG A 28 -17.20 13.88 -8.06
N VAL A 29 -16.30 14.30 -7.20
CA VAL A 29 -15.06 13.56 -6.92
C VAL A 29 -15.19 12.85 -5.58
N ALA A 30 -15.11 11.52 -5.60
CA ALA A 30 -14.88 10.71 -4.41
C ALA A 30 -13.36 10.50 -4.29
N ALA A 31 -12.73 11.19 -3.33
CA ALA A 31 -11.33 10.97 -3.02
C ALA A 31 -11.22 9.84 -2.00
N ALA A 32 -10.64 8.71 -2.39
CA ALA A 32 -10.29 7.66 -1.43
C ALA A 32 -8.96 8.04 -0.78
N MET A 33 -9.00 8.32 0.51
CA MET A 33 -7.81 8.36 1.34
C MET A 33 -7.27 6.93 1.43
N GLN A 34 -6.04 6.70 0.98
CA GLN A 34 -5.23 5.73 1.70
C GLN A 34 -4.84 6.46 2.99
N MET A 35 -5.43 6.04 4.11
CA MET A 35 -4.77 6.28 5.39
C MET A 35 -3.46 5.50 5.31
N GLU A 36 -2.39 6.17 4.92
CA GLU A 36 -1.02 5.70 5.17
C GLU A 36 -0.77 5.81 6.69
N SER A 37 -1.51 5.05 7.49
CA SER A 37 -1.05 4.72 8.83
C SER A 37 0.00 3.63 8.65
N GLU A 38 1.27 3.99 8.80
CA GLU A 38 2.44 3.07 8.78
C GLU A 38 2.90 2.57 7.41
N GLY A 39 3.01 3.47 6.43
CA GLY A 39 3.89 3.21 5.27
C GLY A 39 5.35 3.08 5.71
N SER A 40 6.12 2.20 5.06
CA SER A 40 7.58 2.17 5.25
C SER A 40 8.20 3.45 4.72
N SER A 41 9.33 3.89 5.30
CA SER A 41 9.96 5.13 4.86
C SER A 41 10.32 5.06 3.36
N PRO A 42 10.33 6.20 2.63
CA PRO A 42 10.66 6.24 1.20
C PRO A 42 12.00 5.58 0.88
N GLU A 43 12.98 5.68 1.77
CA GLU A 43 14.31 5.08 1.65
C GLU A 43 14.24 3.55 1.64
N ILE A 44 13.42 2.96 2.51
CA ILE A 44 13.21 1.50 2.56
C ILE A 44 12.58 1.00 1.26
N THR A 45 11.64 1.78 0.71
CA THR A 45 11.00 1.45 -0.56
C THR A 45 11.98 1.56 -1.72
N ALA A 46 12.78 2.62 -1.76
CA ALA A 46 13.82 2.83 -2.77
C ALA A 46 14.86 1.69 -2.76
N GLU A 47 15.30 1.26 -1.58
CA GLU A 47 16.22 0.14 -1.42
C GLU A 47 15.62 -1.19 -1.91
N ALA A 48 14.34 -1.45 -1.62
CA ALA A 48 13.65 -2.64 -2.12
C ALA A 48 13.57 -2.65 -3.65
N ILE A 49 13.34 -1.49 -4.28
CA ILE A 49 13.34 -1.33 -5.74
C ILE A 49 14.74 -1.56 -6.31
N TYR A 50 15.77 -0.97 -5.70
CA TYR A 50 17.16 -1.13 -6.15
C TYR A 50 17.59 -2.60 -6.12
N ARG A 51 17.30 -3.31 -5.01
CA ARG A 51 17.55 -4.75 -4.91
C ARG A 51 16.78 -5.55 -5.95
N ALA A 52 15.50 -5.24 -6.16
CA ALA A 52 14.69 -5.90 -7.17
C ALA A 52 15.28 -5.75 -8.59
N ALA A 53 15.89 -4.61 -8.89
CA ALA A 53 16.50 -4.36 -10.19
C ALA A 53 17.88 -5.01 -10.36
N THR A 54 18.57 -5.36 -9.27
CA THR A 54 20.01 -5.70 -9.31
C THR A 54 20.37 -7.08 -8.81
N ASP A 55 19.50 -7.81 -8.09
CA ASP A 55 19.94 -9.03 -7.40
C ASP A 55 20.23 -10.25 -8.32
N GLY A 56 19.99 -10.13 -9.63
CA GLY A 56 20.32 -11.16 -10.64
C GLY A 56 19.57 -12.48 -10.48
N SER A 57 18.65 -12.58 -9.53
CA SER A 57 17.86 -13.75 -9.25
C SER A 57 16.56 -13.75 -10.06
N TRP A 58 15.88 -14.88 -10.04
CA TRP A 58 14.54 -15.06 -10.60
C TRP A 58 13.39 -14.60 -9.68
N TRP A 59 13.67 -14.01 -8.51
CA TRP A 59 12.63 -13.69 -7.53
C TRP A 59 11.75 -12.55 -8.04
N LEU A 60 10.42 -12.76 -8.05
CA LEU A 60 9.46 -11.75 -8.54
C LEU A 60 8.87 -10.88 -7.41
N ARG A 61 9.26 -11.12 -6.16
CA ARG A 61 8.65 -10.48 -5.00
C ARG A 61 9.71 -10.01 -4.00
N TYR A 62 9.76 -8.71 -3.80
CA TYR A 62 10.63 -8.03 -2.83
C TYR A 62 9.76 -7.32 -1.80
N THR A 63 10.03 -7.54 -0.53
CA THR A 63 9.31 -6.89 0.57
C THR A 63 9.90 -5.51 0.83
N ALA A 64 9.12 -4.46 0.63
CA ALA A 64 9.49 -3.10 1.00
C ALA A 64 9.00 -2.81 2.43
N GLY A 65 9.91 -2.97 3.39
CA GLY A 65 9.75 -2.59 4.79
C GLY A 65 8.72 -3.36 5.63
N GLY A 66 8.58 -2.92 6.88
CA GLY A 66 7.73 -3.50 7.93
C GLY A 66 8.16 -4.88 8.45
N ASN A 67 7.35 -5.45 9.35
CA ASN A 67 7.49 -6.83 9.88
C ASN A 67 7.00 -7.91 8.90
N ALA A 68 6.78 -7.58 7.62
CA ALA A 68 6.19 -8.50 6.64
C ALA A 68 7.01 -9.80 6.49
N GLY A 69 8.34 -9.71 6.47
CA GLY A 69 9.22 -10.89 6.44
C GLY A 69 9.07 -11.78 7.68
N LEU A 70 8.96 -11.17 8.87
CA LEU A 70 8.77 -11.87 10.14
C LEU A 70 7.39 -12.55 10.21
N LEU A 71 6.32 -11.85 9.81
CA LEU A 71 4.96 -12.39 9.78
C LEU A 71 4.81 -13.53 8.75
N LEU A 72 5.47 -13.42 7.59
CA LEU A 72 5.53 -14.49 6.61
C LEU A 72 6.33 -15.70 7.11
N GLY A 73 7.39 -15.46 7.90
CA GLY A 73 8.13 -16.51 8.60
C GLY A 73 7.28 -17.23 9.63
N LEU A 74 6.58 -16.48 10.49
CA LEU A 74 5.64 -17.00 11.48
C LEU A 74 4.53 -17.83 10.84
N ARG A 75 3.95 -17.37 9.73
CA ARG A 75 2.93 -18.13 8.99
C ARG A 75 3.44 -19.50 8.54
N LYS A 76 4.71 -19.62 8.14
CA LYS A 76 5.26 -20.91 7.69
C LYS A 76 5.38 -21.94 8.82
N VAL A 77 5.39 -21.49 10.07
CA VAL A 77 5.63 -22.33 11.26
C VAL A 77 4.36 -22.51 12.09
N LEU A 78 3.50 -21.50 12.17
CA LEU A 78 2.26 -21.56 12.96
C LEU A 78 1.12 -22.22 12.17
N PRO A 79 0.30 -23.06 12.84
CA PRO A 79 -0.98 -23.49 12.29
C PRO A 79 -1.90 -22.29 11.99
N ASP A 80 -2.56 -22.34 10.83
CA ASP A 80 -3.43 -21.27 10.32
C ASP A 80 -4.42 -20.69 11.37
N PRO A 81 -5.14 -21.49 12.17
CA PRO A 81 -6.11 -20.95 13.14
C PRO A 81 -5.47 -20.05 14.20
N ILE A 82 -4.26 -20.37 14.62
CA ILE A 82 -3.52 -19.63 15.65
C ILE A 82 -2.97 -18.34 15.04
N PHE A 83 -2.41 -18.43 13.84
CA PHE A 83 -1.90 -17.27 13.11
C PHE A 83 -2.99 -16.22 12.86
N PHE A 84 -4.16 -16.64 12.36
CA PHE A 84 -5.26 -15.71 12.08
C PHE A 84 -5.84 -15.08 13.36
N THR A 85 -5.90 -15.84 14.47
CA THR A 85 -6.35 -15.31 15.77
C THR A 85 -5.39 -14.25 16.30
N MET A 86 -4.08 -14.48 16.16
CA MET A 86 -3.04 -13.53 16.58
C MET A 86 -3.08 -12.25 15.75
N ILE A 87 -3.10 -12.36 14.41
CA ILE A 87 -3.15 -11.21 13.50
C ILE A 87 -4.40 -10.36 13.75
N ARG A 88 -5.55 -11.01 13.98
CA ARG A 88 -6.81 -10.33 14.28
C ARG A 88 -6.79 -9.57 15.61
N ARG A 89 -5.94 -9.97 16.57
CA ARG A 89 -5.70 -9.20 17.82
C ARG A 89 -4.68 -8.08 17.65
N LEU A 90 -3.76 -8.19 16.71
CA LEU A 90 -2.73 -7.17 16.45
C LEU A 90 -3.28 -6.00 15.62
N MET A 91 -4.29 -6.26 14.78
CA MET A 91 -4.96 -5.26 13.92
C MET A 91 -6.25 -4.68 14.52
N ALA A 92 -6.62 -5.07 15.74
CA ALA A 92 -7.75 -4.54 16.49
C ALA A 92 -7.27 -3.53 17.53
#